data_AF-A0A9P9H5I1-F1
#
_entry.id   AF-A0A9P9H5I1-F1
#
_cell.length_a   1.000
_cell.length_b   1.000
_cell.length_c   1.000
_cell.angle_alpha   90.00
_cell.angle_beta   90.00
_cell.angle_gamma   90.00
#
_symmetry.space_group_name_H-M   'P 1'
#
loop_
_entity.id
_entity.type
_entity.pdbx_description
1 polymer ?
#
loop_
_entity_poly.entity_id
_entity_poly.type
_entity_poly.pdbx_seq_one_letter_code
_entity_poly.pdbx_strand_id
1 'polypeptide(L)'
;MPGNEALRVNPFVVNDRTVDIHNTTHGSDWYYAVMSVMGVTMLVILGTSFLKPASSRIFHYILAAVAFVAMIEHYSMASNLGWVPIEVEWQRSSHLVAGVNRQIWWILWTCFLSSAMAVMAVVGAVVRSDYKWGYYGFWIWAWLIIGYHLVWVPRRFAQVLGEDVKLVHGVTALWVWFLWMMYPVCWGISEGGNAISPDSEFIFYGILDCCLTPITSAFFLTYQWKIDPARLGLYMRTYDDPIPSSRRAPAKEKTGATNGNDVAATRAARDVEPEYVPPAPANV
;
A
#
# COMPACT_ATOMS: atom_id res chain seq x y z
N MET A 1 30.40 -23.44 -10.69
CA MET A 1 29.91 -22.06 -10.49
C MET A 1 29.36 -21.99 -9.09
N PRO A 2 29.69 -21.01 -8.24
CA PRO A 2 29.01 -20.90 -6.97
C PRO A 2 27.56 -20.50 -7.27
N GLY A 3 26.63 -21.42 -7.02
CA GLY A 3 25.20 -21.18 -7.17
C GLY A 3 24.66 -20.45 -5.94
N ASN A 4 23.34 -20.39 -5.82
CA ASN A 4 22.72 -19.94 -4.59
C ASN A 4 22.97 -20.94 -3.46
N GLU A 5 23.72 -20.49 -2.45
CA GLU A 5 24.10 -21.29 -1.28
C GLU A 5 23.23 -20.96 -0.04
N ALA A 6 22.18 -20.15 -0.18
CA ALA A 6 21.39 -19.64 0.94
C ALA A 6 20.84 -20.78 1.82
N LEU A 7 20.34 -21.86 1.22
CA LEU A 7 19.77 -23.00 1.94
C LEU A 7 20.83 -23.89 2.59
N ARG A 8 22.08 -23.81 2.14
CA ARG A 8 23.21 -24.47 2.79
C ARG A 8 23.70 -23.68 4.00
N VAL A 9 23.68 -22.34 3.90
CA VAL A 9 24.11 -21.43 4.97
C VAL A 9 23.04 -21.34 6.06
N ASN A 10 21.77 -21.27 5.68
CA ASN A 10 20.61 -21.21 6.57
C ASN A 10 19.84 -22.52 6.45
N PRO A 11 20.19 -23.54 7.26
CA PRO A 11 19.66 -24.89 7.11
C PRO A 11 18.21 -25.00 7.59
N PHE A 12 17.60 -26.14 7.27
CA PHE A 12 16.21 -26.48 7.59
C PHE A 12 15.99 -26.98 9.02
N VAL A 13 16.74 -26.44 9.97
CA VAL A 13 16.69 -26.86 11.39
C VAL A 13 16.45 -25.64 12.27
N VAL A 14 15.39 -25.71 13.08
CA VAL A 14 15.05 -24.69 14.10
C VAL A 14 14.76 -25.40 15.41
N ASN A 15 15.39 -24.97 16.50
CA ASN A 15 15.24 -25.57 17.84
C ASN A 15 15.44 -27.11 17.83
N ASP A 16 16.52 -27.57 17.19
CA ASP A 16 16.87 -28.99 17.05
C ASP A 16 15.84 -29.86 16.33
N ARG A 17 14.92 -29.25 15.58
CA ARG A 17 13.93 -29.95 14.75
C ARG A 17 14.11 -29.60 13.29
N THR A 18 14.21 -30.63 12.47
CA THR A 18 14.20 -30.49 11.01
C THR A 18 12.77 -30.38 10.51
N VAL A 19 12.58 -29.65 9.42
CA VAL A 19 11.30 -29.57 8.71
C VAL A 19 11.29 -30.53 7.52
N ASP A 20 10.17 -31.23 7.34
CA ASP A 20 10.00 -32.26 6.31
C ASP A 20 9.66 -31.65 4.95
N ILE A 21 8.74 -30.68 4.93
CA ILE A 21 8.28 -30.01 3.71
C ILE A 21 8.89 -28.60 3.67
N HIS A 22 9.94 -28.44 2.86
CA HIS A 22 10.70 -27.21 2.74
C HIS A 22 10.87 -26.75 1.29
N ASN A 23 11.28 -25.49 1.11
CA ASN A 23 11.63 -24.96 -0.21
C ASN A 23 12.94 -25.56 -0.74
N THR A 24 13.17 -25.38 -2.04
CA THR A 24 14.42 -25.75 -2.71
C THR A 24 15.18 -24.52 -3.20
N THR A 25 16.39 -24.75 -3.72
CA THR A 25 17.22 -23.68 -4.30
C THR A 25 16.49 -22.94 -5.42
N HIS A 26 15.59 -23.62 -6.15
CA HIS A 26 14.78 -22.97 -7.19
C HIS A 26 13.78 -21.98 -6.62
N GLY A 27 13.10 -22.31 -5.51
CA GLY A 27 12.22 -21.37 -4.81
C GLY A 27 13.01 -20.18 -4.26
N SER A 28 14.17 -20.44 -3.65
CA SER A 28 15.06 -19.39 -3.15
C SER A 28 15.58 -18.46 -4.26
N ASP A 29 16.00 -19.00 -5.41
CA ASP A 29 16.43 -18.23 -6.59
C ASP A 29 15.31 -17.31 -7.11
N TRP A 30 14.09 -17.86 -7.18
CA TRP A 30 12.92 -17.09 -7.60
C TRP A 30 12.69 -15.88 -6.68
N TYR A 31 12.76 -16.06 -5.36
CA TYR A 31 12.57 -14.95 -4.43
C TYR A 31 13.72 -13.94 -4.43
N TYR A 32 14.96 -14.34 -4.72
CA TYR A 32 16.03 -13.37 -5.00
C TYR A 32 15.75 -12.55 -6.27
N ALA A 33 15.14 -13.14 -7.29
CA ALA A 33 14.71 -12.41 -8.48
C ALA A 33 13.58 -11.42 -8.13
N VAL A 34 12.56 -11.85 -7.38
CA VAL A 34 11.47 -10.97 -6.94
C VAL A 34 11.98 -9.83 -6.06
N MET A 35 12.88 -10.13 -5.11
CA MET A 35 13.58 -9.11 -4.31
C MET A 35 14.24 -8.05 -5.20
N SER A 36 14.97 -8.49 -6.23
CA SER A 36 15.63 -7.57 -7.18
C SER A 36 14.61 -6.71 -7.93
N VAL A 37 13.48 -7.28 -8.35
CA VAL A 37 12.37 -6.54 -8.97
C VAL A 37 11.79 -5.49 -8.02
N MET A 38 11.58 -5.82 -6.74
CA MET A 38 11.10 -4.86 -5.72
C MET A 38 12.11 -3.73 -5.50
N GLY A 39 13.40 -4.05 -5.40
CA GLY A 39 14.46 -3.06 -5.26
C GLY A 39 14.56 -2.11 -6.46
N VAL A 40 14.50 -2.64 -7.69
CA VAL A 40 14.45 -1.81 -8.91
C VAL A 40 13.19 -0.95 -8.94
N THR A 41 12.04 -1.52 -8.58
CA THR A 41 10.76 -0.79 -8.51
C THR A 41 10.86 0.39 -7.54
N MET A 42 11.41 0.17 -6.35
CA MET A 42 11.66 1.23 -5.36
C MET A 42 12.55 2.35 -5.94
N LEU A 43 13.68 1.99 -6.57
CA LEU A 43 14.60 2.96 -7.17
C LEU A 43 13.95 3.74 -8.31
N VAL A 44 13.15 3.09 -9.15
CA VAL A 44 12.40 3.74 -10.24
C VAL A 44 11.39 4.72 -9.68
N ILE A 45 10.61 4.35 -8.65
CA ILE A 45 9.63 5.24 -8.00
C ILE A 45 10.33 6.46 -7.38
N LEU A 46 11.46 6.27 -6.70
CA LEU A 46 12.24 7.37 -6.15
C LEU A 46 12.82 8.25 -7.25
N GLY A 47 13.34 7.65 -8.32
CA GLY A 47 13.87 8.34 -9.49
C GLY A 47 12.81 9.23 -10.16
N THR A 48 11.61 8.69 -10.40
CA THR A 48 10.50 9.45 -11.00
C THR A 48 9.95 10.53 -10.07
N SER A 49 10.10 10.37 -8.74
CA SER A 49 9.69 11.40 -7.78
C SER A 49 10.41 12.74 -7.98
N PHE A 50 11.66 12.72 -8.49
CA PHE A 50 12.41 13.95 -8.78
C PHE A 50 11.82 14.76 -9.92
N LEU A 51 10.98 14.15 -10.78
CA LEU A 51 10.26 14.84 -11.85
C LEU A 51 9.05 15.65 -11.33
N LYS A 52 8.74 15.54 -10.04
CA LYS A 52 7.63 16.23 -9.39
C LYS A 52 8.12 17.27 -8.37
N PRO A 53 7.40 18.39 -8.17
CA PRO A 53 7.64 19.30 -7.04
C PRO A 53 7.49 18.57 -5.70
N ALA A 54 8.28 18.97 -4.69
CA ALA A 54 8.33 18.30 -3.38
C ALA A 54 6.96 18.15 -2.70
N SER A 55 6.05 19.11 -2.90
CA SER A 55 4.68 19.13 -2.37
C SER A 55 3.76 18.03 -2.94
N SER A 56 4.18 17.30 -3.98
CA SER A 56 3.35 16.27 -4.63
C SER A 56 3.97 14.86 -4.61
N ARG A 57 5.08 14.67 -3.86
CA ARG A 57 5.84 13.41 -3.84
C ARG A 57 5.31 12.38 -2.85
N ILE A 58 4.31 12.70 -2.02
CA ILE A 58 3.87 11.80 -0.94
C ILE A 58 3.54 10.38 -1.42
N PHE A 59 2.86 10.26 -2.55
CA PHE A 59 2.47 8.97 -3.11
C PHE A 59 3.69 8.17 -3.60
N HIS A 60 4.72 8.85 -4.12
CA HIS A 60 5.98 8.19 -4.49
C HIS A 60 6.69 7.66 -3.24
N TYR A 61 6.74 8.42 -2.14
CA TYR A 61 7.39 7.97 -0.91
C TYR A 61 6.63 6.82 -0.24
N ILE A 62 5.30 6.86 -0.22
CA ILE A 62 4.49 5.75 0.31
C ILE A 62 4.73 4.48 -0.51
N LEU A 63 4.67 4.56 -1.84
CA LEU A 63 4.86 3.39 -2.71
C LEU A 63 6.32 2.89 -2.69
N ALA A 64 7.31 3.79 -2.61
CA ALA A 64 8.71 3.42 -2.45
C ALA A 64 8.96 2.72 -1.11
N ALA A 65 8.33 3.19 -0.02
CA ALA A 65 8.42 2.53 1.28
C ALA A 65 7.80 1.12 1.24
N VAL A 66 6.64 0.96 0.58
CA VAL A 66 6.02 -0.36 0.37
C VAL A 66 6.95 -1.28 -0.43
N ALA A 67 7.53 -0.80 -1.53
CA ALA A 67 8.48 -1.59 -2.33
C ALA A 67 9.76 -1.93 -1.57
N PHE A 68 10.26 -1.04 -0.71
CA PHE A 68 11.41 -1.30 0.15
C PHE A 68 11.14 -2.39 1.17
N VAL A 69 9.98 -2.33 1.82
CA VAL A 69 9.54 -3.36 2.77
C VAL A 69 9.42 -4.71 2.06
N ALA A 70 8.77 -4.75 0.89
CA ALA A 70 8.66 -5.96 0.08
C ALA A 70 10.05 -6.51 -0.33
N MET A 71 11.01 -5.65 -0.65
CA MET A 71 12.38 -6.06 -0.96
C MET A 71 13.06 -6.77 0.23
N ILE A 72 12.98 -6.20 1.44
CA ILE A 72 13.58 -6.79 2.66
C ILE A 72 12.94 -8.15 2.98
N GLU A 73 11.62 -8.23 2.82
CA GLU A 73 10.84 -9.42 3.09
C GLU A 73 11.24 -10.58 2.15
N HIS A 74 11.27 -10.31 0.84
CA HIS A 74 11.71 -11.28 -0.15
C HIS A 74 13.17 -11.68 0.04
N TYR A 75 14.05 -10.75 0.42
CA TYR A 75 15.43 -11.07 0.78
C TYR A 75 15.49 -12.06 1.96
N SER A 76 14.68 -11.83 2.99
CA SER A 76 14.63 -12.68 4.17
C SER A 76 14.15 -14.08 3.81
N MET A 77 13.04 -14.19 3.06
CA MET A 77 12.51 -15.49 2.62
C MET A 77 13.44 -16.22 1.64
N ALA A 78 14.02 -15.51 0.67
CA ALA A 78 15.02 -16.05 -0.25
C ALA A 78 16.22 -16.62 0.51
N SER A 79 16.67 -15.91 1.54
CA SER A 79 17.76 -16.33 2.40
C SER A 79 17.38 -17.46 3.36
N ASN A 80 16.15 -17.98 3.30
CA ASN A 80 15.59 -18.97 4.23
C ASN A 80 15.65 -18.51 5.70
N LEU A 81 15.41 -17.22 5.91
CA LEU A 81 15.33 -16.60 7.23
C LEU A 81 13.88 -16.40 7.63
N GLY A 82 13.65 -16.49 8.94
CA GLY A 82 12.37 -16.18 9.52
C GLY A 82 11.27 -17.15 9.12
N TRP A 83 11.49 -18.45 9.27
CA TRP A 83 10.48 -19.50 9.14
C TRP A 83 10.36 -20.34 10.41
N VAL A 84 9.25 -21.05 10.55
CA VAL A 84 9.00 -22.02 11.63
C VAL A 84 8.39 -23.32 11.07
N PRO A 85 8.70 -24.49 11.65
CA PRO A 85 8.06 -25.75 11.28
C PRO A 85 6.70 -25.88 11.95
N ILE A 86 5.64 -26.05 11.15
CA ILE A 86 4.27 -26.24 11.63
C ILE A 86 3.71 -27.54 11.09
N GLU A 87 3.02 -28.31 11.93
CA GLU A 87 2.42 -29.59 11.53
C GLU A 87 1.31 -29.39 10.51
N VAL A 88 1.34 -30.18 9.43
CA VAL A 88 0.32 -30.15 8.38
C VAL A 88 -0.92 -30.91 8.84
N GLU A 89 -2.10 -30.38 8.52
CA GLU A 89 -3.36 -31.08 8.83
C GLU A 89 -3.59 -32.25 7.88
N TRP A 90 -3.45 -31.99 6.57
CA TRP A 90 -3.59 -33.03 5.55
C TRP A 90 -2.23 -33.55 5.15
N GLN A 91 -1.88 -34.72 5.67
CA GLN A 91 -0.75 -35.49 5.17
C GLN A 91 -1.07 -36.03 3.78
N ARG A 92 -0.17 -35.77 2.83
CA ARG A 92 -0.30 -36.17 1.44
C ARG A 92 0.75 -37.23 1.10
N SER A 93 0.44 -38.07 0.12
CA SER A 93 1.34 -39.13 -0.36
C SER A 93 2.33 -38.66 -1.44
N SER A 94 2.10 -37.48 -2.03
CA SER A 94 3.00 -36.92 -3.05
C SER A 94 4.30 -36.44 -2.42
N HIS A 95 5.44 -36.83 -3.00
CA HIS A 95 6.78 -36.48 -2.52
C HIS A 95 7.05 -34.97 -2.42
N LEU A 96 6.27 -34.12 -3.12
CA LEU A 96 6.38 -32.65 -3.08
C LEU A 96 5.79 -32.02 -1.82
N VAL A 97 4.94 -32.75 -1.09
CA VAL A 97 4.14 -32.27 0.05
C VAL A 97 3.99 -33.33 1.15
N ALA A 98 4.81 -34.38 1.10
CA ALA A 98 4.82 -35.47 2.08
C ALA A 98 5.68 -35.08 3.28
N GLY A 99 5.12 -35.16 4.47
CA GLY A 99 5.81 -34.81 5.72
C GLY A 99 4.84 -34.56 6.86
N VAL A 100 5.38 -34.49 8.07
CA VAL A 100 4.63 -34.19 9.30
C VAL A 100 4.53 -32.68 9.50
N ASN A 101 5.55 -31.92 9.11
CA ASN A 101 5.59 -30.47 9.25
C ASN A 101 6.04 -29.74 7.97
N ARG A 102 5.59 -28.50 7.82
CA ARG A 102 5.86 -27.60 6.68
C ARG A 102 6.48 -26.30 7.15
N GLN A 103 7.36 -25.74 6.33
CA GLN A 103 7.88 -24.40 6.52
C GLN A 103 6.80 -23.34 6.33
N ILE A 104 6.70 -22.44 7.31
CA ILE A 104 5.87 -21.24 7.22
C ILE A 104 6.75 -20.05 7.59
N TRP A 105 6.88 -19.08 6.67
CA TRP A 105 7.69 -17.87 6.88
C TRP A 105 6.93 -16.88 7.74
N TRP A 106 7.51 -16.47 8.86
CA TRP A 106 6.89 -15.49 9.74
C TRP A 106 7.11 -14.02 9.30
N ILE A 107 8.11 -13.79 8.46
CA ILE A 107 8.55 -12.45 8.04
C ILE A 107 7.50 -11.74 7.16
N LEU A 108 6.76 -12.50 6.32
CA LEU A 108 5.54 -12.07 5.62
C LEU A 108 4.56 -11.38 6.58
N TRP A 109 4.43 -11.89 7.80
CA TRP A 109 3.44 -11.42 8.78
C TRP A 109 3.89 -10.19 9.54
N THR A 110 5.19 -9.95 9.68
CA THR A 110 5.71 -8.88 10.55
C THR A 110 5.66 -7.53 9.83
N CYS A 111 5.82 -7.54 8.51
CA CYS A 111 5.74 -6.34 7.67
C CYS A 111 4.29 -6.04 7.22
N PHE A 112 3.41 -7.05 7.14
CA PHE A 112 1.98 -6.89 6.86
C PHE A 112 1.12 -6.56 8.10
N LEU A 113 1.75 -6.14 9.21
CA LEU A 113 1.11 -5.73 10.47
C LEU A 113 0.33 -4.40 10.34
N SER A 114 -0.58 -4.31 9.37
CA SER A 114 -1.71 -3.40 9.40
C SER A 114 -2.93 -3.99 8.69
N SER A 115 -3.48 -5.08 9.23
CA SER A 115 -4.91 -5.22 9.54
C SER A 115 -5.28 -6.68 9.82
N ALA A 116 -6.37 -6.89 10.56
CA ALA A 116 -6.82 -8.15 11.15
C ALA A 116 -6.83 -9.41 10.25
N MET A 117 -6.75 -9.27 8.92
CA MET A 117 -6.71 -10.38 7.97
C MET A 117 -5.46 -11.25 8.12
N ALA A 118 -4.27 -10.64 8.27
CA ALA A 118 -3.03 -11.40 8.45
C ALA A 118 -2.99 -12.11 9.81
N VAL A 119 -3.56 -11.50 10.86
CA VAL A 119 -3.64 -12.14 12.19
C VAL A 119 -4.51 -13.38 12.13
N MET A 120 -5.67 -13.33 11.46
CA MET A 120 -6.52 -14.52 11.30
C MET A 120 -5.84 -15.59 10.43
N ALA A 121 -5.17 -15.22 9.34
CA ALA A 121 -4.41 -16.17 8.52
C ALA A 121 -3.34 -16.92 9.33
N VAL A 122 -2.60 -16.21 10.19
CA VAL A 122 -1.58 -16.80 11.07
C VAL A 122 -2.18 -17.68 12.14
N VAL A 123 -3.22 -17.22 12.83
CA VAL A 123 -3.88 -18.06 13.84
C VAL A 123 -4.45 -19.32 13.18
N GLY A 124 -4.99 -19.21 11.96
CA GLY A 124 -5.35 -20.36 11.13
C GLY A 124 -4.16 -21.29 10.87
N ALA A 125 -3.02 -20.75 10.41
CA ALA A 125 -1.85 -21.56 10.07
C ALA A 125 -1.26 -22.30 11.28
N VAL A 126 -1.25 -21.68 12.46
CA VAL A 126 -0.71 -22.27 13.69
C VAL A 126 -1.69 -23.25 14.36
N VAL A 127 -2.99 -23.11 14.09
CA VAL A 127 -4.01 -24.01 14.62
C VAL A 127 -3.92 -25.34 13.86
N ARG A 128 -3.54 -26.38 14.60
CA ARG A 128 -3.38 -27.72 14.04
C ARG A 128 -4.70 -28.30 13.57
N SER A 129 -5.75 -28.17 14.37
CA SER A 129 -7.08 -28.76 14.12
C SER A 129 -7.91 -28.06 13.03
N ASP A 130 -9.02 -28.70 12.64
CA ASP A 130 -10.07 -28.15 11.75
C ASP A 130 -10.54 -26.73 12.08
N TYR A 131 -10.35 -26.27 13.32
CA TYR A 131 -10.63 -24.89 13.74
C TYR A 131 -9.87 -23.84 12.93
N LYS A 132 -8.77 -24.20 12.25
CA LYS A 132 -8.05 -23.31 11.33
C LYS A 132 -8.94 -22.71 10.24
N TRP A 133 -9.92 -23.48 9.76
CA TRP A 133 -10.86 -23.00 8.74
C TRP A 133 -11.83 -21.96 9.27
N GLY A 134 -12.06 -21.90 10.59
CA GLY A 134 -12.80 -20.81 11.22
C GLY A 134 -12.11 -19.46 11.00
N TYR A 135 -10.79 -19.43 11.18
CA TYR A 135 -9.98 -18.24 10.92
C TYR A 135 -9.91 -17.88 9.43
N TYR A 136 -9.83 -18.89 8.56
CA TYR A 136 -9.97 -18.68 7.12
C TYR A 136 -11.33 -18.06 6.76
N GLY A 137 -12.42 -18.53 7.37
CA GLY A 137 -13.75 -17.94 7.21
C GLY A 137 -13.79 -16.47 7.65
N PHE A 138 -13.22 -16.14 8.81
CA PHE A 138 -13.10 -14.74 9.26
C PHE A 138 -12.25 -13.88 8.32
N TRP A 139 -11.21 -14.46 7.72
CA TRP A 139 -10.39 -13.77 6.72
C TRP A 139 -11.21 -13.44 5.46
N ILE A 140 -11.97 -14.39 4.91
CA ILE A 140 -12.86 -14.13 3.76
C ILE A 140 -13.91 -13.06 4.11
N TRP A 141 -14.48 -13.10 5.31
CA TRP A 141 -15.39 -12.06 5.78
C TRP A 141 -14.75 -10.68 5.85
N ALA A 142 -13.54 -10.58 6.40
CA ALA A 142 -12.79 -9.33 6.45
C ALA A 142 -12.46 -8.81 5.04
N TRP A 143 -12.07 -9.70 4.10
CA TRP A 143 -11.85 -9.34 2.70
C TRP A 143 -13.10 -8.76 2.03
N LEU A 144 -14.29 -9.30 2.31
CA LEU A 144 -15.56 -8.73 1.81
C LEU A 144 -15.83 -7.34 2.39
N ILE A 145 -15.60 -7.14 3.69
CA ILE A 145 -15.79 -5.84 4.35
C ILE A 145 -14.81 -4.79 3.82
N ILE A 146 -13.55 -5.17 3.64
CA ILE A 146 -12.55 -4.30 3.01
C ILE A 146 -12.96 -4.00 1.58
N GLY A 147 -13.39 -5.00 0.81
CA GLY A 147 -13.92 -4.79 -0.54
C GLY A 147 -15.04 -3.76 -0.58
N TYR A 148 -16.00 -3.85 0.35
CA TYR A 148 -17.07 -2.86 0.47
C TYR A 148 -16.52 -1.45 0.76
N HIS A 149 -15.58 -1.31 1.69
CA HIS A 149 -15.00 0.00 2.06
C HIS A 149 -13.98 0.55 1.06
N LEU A 150 -13.37 -0.31 0.25
CA LEU A 150 -12.38 0.06 -0.75
C LEU A 150 -13.03 0.36 -2.10
N VAL A 151 -14.03 -0.45 -2.48
CA VAL A 151 -14.64 -0.40 -3.82
C VAL A 151 -15.99 0.31 -3.80
N TRP A 152 -16.84 0.10 -2.80
CA TRP A 152 -18.23 0.61 -2.84
C TRP A 152 -18.38 1.98 -2.20
N VAL A 153 -17.91 2.13 -0.96
CA VAL A 153 -18.03 3.39 -0.19
C VAL A 153 -17.36 4.58 -0.91
N PRO A 154 -16.12 4.47 -1.44
CA PRO A 154 -15.43 5.63 -1.98
C PRO A 154 -15.94 6.09 -3.36
N ARG A 155 -16.75 5.27 -4.05
CA ARG A 155 -17.32 5.63 -5.37
C ARG A 155 -18.07 6.94 -5.36
N ARG A 156 -18.87 7.19 -4.31
CA ARG A 156 -19.65 8.43 -4.18
C ARG A 156 -18.74 9.64 -3.98
N PHE A 157 -17.68 9.50 -3.18
CA PHE A 157 -16.70 10.56 -2.98
C PHE A 157 -15.92 10.84 -4.26
N ALA A 158 -15.42 9.79 -4.93
CA ALA A 158 -14.68 9.92 -6.18
C ALA A 158 -15.52 10.54 -7.31
N GLN A 159 -16.83 10.24 -7.37
CA GLN A 159 -17.77 10.86 -8.31
C GLN A 159 -17.87 12.38 -8.15
N VAL A 160 -17.81 12.89 -6.93
CA VAL A 160 -17.85 14.34 -6.66
C VAL A 160 -16.55 15.01 -7.09
N LEU A 161 -15.41 14.31 -6.99
CA LEU A 161 -14.11 14.86 -7.38
C LEU A 161 -13.92 14.93 -8.90
N GLY A 162 -14.53 14.03 -9.67
CA GLY A 162 -14.52 14.04 -11.13
C GLY A 162 -14.59 12.64 -11.75
N GLU A 163 -14.97 12.56 -13.03
CA GLU A 163 -15.10 11.28 -13.75
C GLU A 163 -13.77 10.55 -13.92
N ASP A 164 -12.69 11.31 -14.13
CA ASP A 164 -11.32 10.82 -14.19
C ASP A 164 -10.88 10.15 -12.87
N VAL A 165 -11.14 10.81 -11.74
CA VAL A 165 -10.82 10.30 -10.40
C VAL A 165 -11.63 9.03 -10.10
N LYS A 166 -12.93 9.04 -10.44
CA LYS A 166 -13.81 7.87 -10.29
C LYS A 166 -13.29 6.66 -11.05
N LEU A 167 -12.86 6.84 -12.30
CA LEU A 167 -12.35 5.74 -13.13
C LEU A 167 -11.05 5.19 -12.55
N VAL A 168 -10.07 6.07 -12.26
CA VAL A 168 -8.76 5.67 -11.74
C VAL A 168 -8.89 4.94 -10.40
N HIS A 169 -9.68 5.51 -9.47
CA HIS A 169 -9.95 4.86 -8.19
C HIS A 169 -10.67 3.52 -8.40
N GLY A 170 -11.73 3.47 -9.20
CA GLY A 170 -12.52 2.26 -9.42
C GLY A 170 -11.71 1.11 -10.00
N VAL A 171 -10.91 1.37 -11.03
CA VAL A 171 -10.04 0.35 -11.66
C VAL A 171 -8.96 -0.11 -10.68
N THR A 172 -8.26 0.81 -10.01
CA THR A 172 -7.19 0.45 -9.07
C THR A 172 -7.74 -0.32 -7.86
N ALA A 173 -8.87 0.14 -7.29
CA ALA A 173 -9.50 -0.49 -6.13
C ALA A 173 -9.99 -1.92 -6.45
N LEU A 174 -10.60 -2.13 -7.62
CA LEU A 174 -11.03 -3.46 -8.06
C LEU A 174 -9.83 -4.37 -8.31
N TRP A 175 -8.77 -3.86 -8.94
CA TRP A 175 -7.53 -4.60 -9.17
C TRP A 175 -6.88 -5.07 -7.87
N VAL A 176 -6.68 -4.16 -6.91
CA VAL A 176 -6.10 -4.49 -5.60
C VAL A 176 -6.99 -5.47 -4.83
N TRP A 177 -8.30 -5.25 -4.81
CA TRP A 177 -9.24 -6.14 -4.12
C TRP A 177 -9.24 -7.56 -4.71
N PHE A 178 -9.14 -7.69 -6.03
CA PHE A 178 -8.99 -8.97 -6.72
C PHE A 178 -7.67 -9.65 -6.36
N LEU A 179 -6.54 -8.94 -6.44
CA LEU A 179 -5.24 -9.49 -6.04
C LEU A 179 -5.25 -9.95 -4.58
N TRP A 180 -5.85 -9.17 -3.68
CA TRP A 180 -6.00 -9.53 -2.27
C TRP A 180 -6.86 -10.78 -2.03
N MET A 181 -7.72 -11.17 -2.97
CA MET A 181 -8.44 -12.46 -2.93
C MET A 181 -7.55 -13.64 -3.30
N MET A 182 -6.55 -13.42 -4.15
CA MET A 182 -5.63 -14.48 -4.56
C MET A 182 -4.70 -14.94 -3.42
N TYR A 183 -4.42 -14.09 -2.44
CA TYR A 183 -3.63 -14.48 -1.25
C TYR A 183 -4.33 -15.55 -0.40
N PRO A 184 -5.60 -15.42 0.04
CA PRO A 184 -6.27 -16.50 0.75
C PRO A 184 -6.48 -17.74 -0.12
N VAL A 185 -6.62 -17.60 -1.44
CA VAL A 185 -6.65 -18.76 -2.34
C VAL A 185 -5.32 -19.52 -2.27
N CYS A 186 -4.20 -18.82 -2.41
CA CYS A 186 -2.87 -19.41 -2.29
C CYS A 186 -2.71 -20.08 -0.92
N TRP A 187 -3.08 -19.39 0.15
CA TRP A 187 -3.03 -19.94 1.50
C TRP A 187 -3.87 -21.21 1.66
N GLY A 188 -5.10 -21.20 1.16
CA GLY A 188 -6.02 -22.32 1.23
C GLY A 188 -5.51 -23.57 0.52
N ILE A 189 -4.71 -23.42 -0.54
CA ILE A 189 -4.10 -24.56 -1.26
C ILE A 189 -2.70 -24.92 -0.76
N SER A 190 -1.99 -24.01 -0.09
CA SER A 190 -0.62 -24.24 0.42
C SER A 190 -0.62 -24.53 1.91
N GLU A 191 -0.56 -23.53 2.80
CA GLU A 191 -0.45 -23.77 4.25
C GLU A 191 -1.70 -24.41 4.86
N GLY A 192 -2.88 -24.01 4.37
CA GLY A 192 -4.14 -24.66 4.69
C GLY A 192 -4.13 -26.08 4.15
N GLY A 193 -4.47 -26.24 2.87
CA GLY A 193 -4.76 -27.54 2.26
C GLY A 193 -3.59 -28.50 2.05
N ASN A 194 -2.34 -28.05 2.24
CA ASN A 194 -1.10 -28.77 1.91
C ASN A 194 -1.17 -29.45 0.53
N ALA A 195 -1.72 -28.75 -0.47
CA ALA A 195 -1.93 -29.28 -1.82
C ALA A 195 -0.78 -28.92 -2.77
N ILE A 196 -0.08 -27.82 -2.53
CA ILE A 196 1.07 -27.36 -3.34
C ILE A 196 2.35 -27.29 -2.49
N SER A 197 3.51 -27.50 -3.11
CA SER A 197 4.83 -27.42 -2.44
C SER A 197 5.20 -25.99 -2.03
N PRO A 198 6.15 -25.79 -1.10
CA PRO A 198 6.65 -24.46 -0.75
C PRO A 198 7.25 -23.68 -1.94
N ASP A 199 7.85 -24.38 -2.92
CA ASP A 199 8.37 -23.72 -4.13
C ASP A 199 7.23 -23.19 -5.02
N SER A 200 6.16 -23.97 -5.14
CA SER A 200 4.97 -23.54 -5.90
C SER A 200 4.25 -22.38 -5.22
N GLU A 201 4.21 -22.40 -3.88
CA GLU A 201 3.72 -21.30 -3.06
C GLU A 201 4.55 -20.04 -3.28
N PHE A 202 5.89 -20.15 -3.32
CA PHE A 202 6.78 -19.04 -3.62
C PHE A 202 6.52 -18.45 -5.00
N ILE A 203 6.36 -19.30 -6.01
CA ILE A 203 6.02 -18.83 -7.36
C ILE A 203 4.69 -18.06 -7.34
N PHE A 204 3.68 -18.58 -6.65
CA PHE A 204 2.37 -17.96 -6.56
C PHE A 204 2.46 -16.57 -5.88
N TYR A 205 2.94 -16.49 -4.65
CA TYR A 205 3.02 -15.22 -3.91
C TYR A 205 3.94 -14.22 -4.61
N GLY A 206 5.09 -14.66 -5.15
CA GLY A 206 5.99 -13.77 -5.87
C GLY A 206 5.36 -13.14 -7.13
N ILE A 207 4.50 -13.87 -7.86
CA ILE A 207 3.73 -13.31 -8.98
C ILE A 207 2.69 -12.30 -8.46
N LEU A 208 1.99 -12.62 -7.37
CA LEU A 208 1.03 -11.71 -6.76
C LEU A 208 1.70 -10.42 -6.30
N ASP A 209 2.86 -10.51 -5.66
CA ASP A 209 3.59 -9.35 -5.18
C ASP A 209 4.11 -8.50 -6.33
N CYS A 210 4.56 -9.12 -7.44
CA CYS A 210 4.93 -8.39 -8.66
C CYS A 210 3.73 -7.65 -9.28
N CYS A 211 2.53 -8.24 -9.20
CA CYS A 211 1.29 -7.58 -9.62
C CYS A 211 0.89 -6.46 -8.64
N LEU A 212 1.03 -6.70 -7.35
CA LEU A 212 0.54 -5.82 -6.30
C LEU A 212 1.44 -4.59 -6.15
N THR A 213 2.76 -4.75 -6.18
CA THR A 213 3.69 -3.65 -5.94
C THR A 213 4.13 -2.98 -7.25
N PRO A 214 4.94 -3.58 -8.14
CA PRO A 214 5.39 -2.95 -9.38
C PRO A 214 4.25 -2.51 -10.30
N ILE A 215 3.35 -3.44 -10.67
CA ILE A 215 2.33 -3.15 -11.67
C ILE A 215 1.33 -2.13 -11.14
N THR A 216 0.83 -2.31 -9.91
CA THR A 216 -0.10 -1.33 -9.30
C THR A 216 0.58 0.02 -9.09
N SER A 217 1.85 0.08 -8.65
CA SER A 217 2.55 1.37 -8.47
C SER A 217 2.75 2.10 -9.79
N ALA A 218 3.15 1.38 -10.85
CA ALA A 218 3.30 1.97 -12.18
C ALA A 218 1.96 2.50 -12.71
N PHE A 219 0.89 1.72 -12.58
CA PHE A 219 -0.46 2.16 -12.93
C PHE A 219 -0.86 3.39 -12.09
N PHE A 220 -0.83 3.28 -10.77
CA PHE A 220 -1.27 4.34 -9.87
C PHE A 220 -0.52 5.65 -10.13
N LEU A 221 0.81 5.63 -10.21
CA LEU A 221 1.61 6.84 -10.42
C LEU A 221 1.36 7.48 -11.79
N THR A 222 1.20 6.69 -12.86
CA THR A 222 0.95 7.24 -14.21
C THR A 222 -0.39 7.96 -14.31
N TYR A 223 -1.45 7.44 -13.67
CA TYR A 223 -2.76 8.07 -13.65
C TYR A 223 -2.85 9.21 -12.65
N GLN A 224 -2.24 9.05 -11.47
CA GLN A 224 -2.24 10.09 -10.44
C GLN A 224 -1.36 11.29 -10.85
N TRP A 225 -0.39 11.10 -11.76
CA TRP A 225 0.36 12.21 -12.37
C TRP A 225 -0.57 13.26 -12.99
N LYS A 226 -1.72 12.85 -13.54
CA LYS A 226 -2.68 13.70 -14.25
C LYS A 226 -3.68 14.40 -13.32
N ILE A 227 -3.77 13.98 -12.06
CA ILE A 227 -4.74 14.49 -11.10
C ILE A 227 -4.05 15.54 -10.22
N ASP A 228 -4.58 16.76 -10.18
CA ASP A 228 -4.09 17.81 -9.28
C ASP A 228 -4.30 17.40 -7.81
N PRO A 229 -3.23 17.30 -6.98
CA PRO A 229 -3.34 17.01 -5.56
C PRO A 229 -4.27 17.95 -4.79
N ALA A 230 -4.47 19.19 -5.26
CA ALA A 230 -5.39 20.13 -4.63
C ALA A 230 -6.86 19.64 -4.68
N ARG A 231 -7.25 18.87 -5.71
CA ARG A 231 -8.60 18.27 -5.82
C ARG A 231 -8.84 17.21 -4.75
N LEU A 232 -7.78 16.61 -4.22
CA LEU A 232 -7.82 15.62 -3.14
C LEU A 232 -7.79 16.28 -1.75
N GLY A 233 -7.73 17.61 -1.67
CA GLY A 233 -7.56 18.35 -0.41
C GLY A 233 -6.16 18.22 0.19
N LEU A 234 -5.18 17.70 -0.57
CA LEU A 234 -3.81 17.52 -0.12
C LEU A 234 -2.99 18.78 -0.46
N TYR A 235 -2.97 19.75 0.46
CA TYR A 235 -2.08 20.90 0.37
C TYR A 235 -0.83 20.66 1.23
N MET A 236 0.31 20.44 0.59
CA MET A 236 1.60 20.31 1.28
C MET A 236 2.38 21.59 1.12
N ARG A 237 2.69 22.18 2.27
CA ARG A 237 3.36 23.45 2.35
C ARG A 237 4.80 23.34 1.82
N THR A 238 5.21 24.28 0.97
CA THR A 238 6.59 24.39 0.49
C THR A 238 7.38 25.39 1.34
N TYR A 239 8.70 25.40 1.24
CA TYR A 239 9.57 26.33 1.98
C TYR A 239 9.20 27.81 1.73
N ASP A 240 8.72 28.12 0.53
CA ASP A 240 8.34 29.47 0.12
C ASP A 240 6.97 29.93 0.65
N ASP A 241 6.17 29.03 1.19
CA ASP A 241 4.85 29.39 1.71
C ASP A 241 5.02 30.18 3.02
N PRO A 242 4.26 31.27 3.25
CA PRO A 242 4.37 32.06 4.46
C PRO A 242 3.95 31.26 5.71
N ILE A 243 4.71 31.38 6.81
CA ILE A 243 4.29 30.81 8.11
C ILE A 243 3.13 31.67 8.61
N PRO A 244 1.96 31.09 8.93
CA PRO A 244 0.93 31.85 9.64
C PRO A 244 1.53 32.28 10.97
N SER A 245 2.02 33.52 11.05
CA SER A 245 2.57 34.05 12.29
C SER A 245 1.46 34.02 13.32
N SER A 246 1.67 33.35 14.45
CA SER A 246 0.75 33.43 15.58
C SER A 246 0.56 34.90 15.93
N ARG A 247 -0.61 35.46 15.58
CA ARG A 247 -1.17 36.71 16.07
C ARG A 247 -0.13 37.84 16.26
N ARG A 248 0.31 38.48 15.18
CA ARG A 248 0.89 39.84 15.26
C ARG A 248 0.06 40.78 14.39
N ALA A 249 -0.37 41.87 15.04
CA ALA A 249 -1.22 42.96 14.53
C ALA A 249 -0.79 43.46 13.13
N PRO A 250 -1.72 44.04 12.34
CA PRO A 250 -1.42 44.50 10.99
C PRO A 250 -0.26 45.49 11.02
N ALA A 251 0.81 45.17 10.28
CA ALA A 251 1.93 46.07 10.08
C ALA A 251 1.42 47.32 9.35
N LYS A 252 1.58 48.48 9.98
CA LYS A 252 1.39 49.78 9.33
C LYS A 252 2.25 49.82 8.06
N GLU A 253 1.58 49.97 6.93
CA GLU A 253 2.17 50.33 5.65
C GLU A 253 3.03 51.58 5.85
N LYS A 254 4.35 51.45 5.60
CA LYS A 254 5.26 52.59 5.62
C LYS A 254 5.04 53.39 4.35
N THR A 255 4.49 54.59 4.52
CA THR A 255 4.50 55.71 3.59
C THR A 255 5.89 55.90 3.00
N GLY A 256 6.03 55.57 1.71
CA GLY A 256 7.13 56.01 0.87
C GLY A 256 6.72 57.29 0.14
N ALA A 257 7.32 58.41 0.53
CA ALA A 257 7.15 59.68 -0.13
C ALA A 257 7.61 59.60 -1.61
N THR A 258 6.76 60.03 -2.53
CA THR A 258 7.17 60.51 -3.85
C THR A 258 6.39 61.78 -4.15
N ASN A 259 7.10 62.91 -4.10
CA ASN A 259 6.63 64.18 -4.62
C ASN A 259 6.77 64.17 -6.14
N GLY A 260 5.77 64.68 -6.84
CA GLY A 260 5.90 65.07 -8.25
C GLY A 260 4.60 64.93 -9.04
N ASN A 261 3.80 65.99 -9.01
CA ASN A 261 2.87 66.46 -10.04
C ASN A 261 2.14 65.41 -10.89
N ASP A 262 0.84 65.24 -10.65
CA ASP A 262 -0.17 65.66 -11.62
C ASP A 262 -1.59 65.41 -11.10
N VAL A 263 -2.52 66.19 -11.63
CA VAL A 263 -3.97 66.03 -11.58
C VAL A 263 -4.69 66.57 -10.33
N ALA A 264 -4.66 67.90 -10.24
CA ALA A 264 -5.86 68.65 -9.91
C ALA A 264 -6.95 68.38 -10.97
N ALA A 265 -7.78 67.35 -10.77
CA ALA A 265 -9.09 67.22 -11.39
C ALA A 265 -9.90 66.17 -10.65
N THR A 266 -11.17 66.48 -10.42
CA THR A 266 -12.24 65.53 -10.06
C THR A 266 -12.35 65.13 -8.57
N ARG A 267 -12.34 66.14 -7.69
CA ARG A 267 -13.10 66.08 -6.43
C ARG A 267 -14.55 66.50 -6.69
N ALA A 268 -15.34 65.64 -7.32
CA ALA A 268 -16.79 65.79 -7.45
C ALA A 268 -17.42 64.47 -7.94
N ALA A 269 -17.60 63.52 -7.04
CA ALA A 269 -18.64 62.47 -7.07
C ALA A 269 -18.23 61.35 -6.11
N ARG A 270 -18.88 61.28 -4.94
CA ARG A 270 -19.23 60.06 -4.18
C ARG A 270 -19.59 60.45 -2.73
N ASP A 271 -20.74 61.10 -2.57
CA ASP A 271 -21.51 61.05 -1.33
C ASP A 271 -22.90 60.53 -1.72
N VAL A 272 -23.06 59.21 -1.72
CA VAL A 272 -24.37 58.55 -1.75
C VAL A 272 -24.28 57.38 -0.76
N GLU A 273 -24.94 57.53 0.39
CA GLU A 273 -25.17 56.43 1.34
C GLU A 273 -26.09 55.37 0.72
N PRO A 274 -25.89 54.07 1.03
CA PRO A 274 -26.82 53.03 0.60
C PRO A 274 -28.11 53.05 1.45
N GLU A 275 -29.25 53.00 0.75
CA GLU A 275 -30.61 52.93 1.29
C GLU A 275 -30.88 51.60 2.02
N TYR A 276 -31.52 51.67 3.19
CA TYR A 276 -31.84 50.51 4.05
C TYR A 276 -33.11 49.78 3.57
N VAL A 277 -33.01 48.46 3.34
CA VAL A 277 -34.14 47.59 2.96
C VAL A 277 -34.48 46.62 4.12
N PRO A 278 -35.69 46.67 4.71
CA PRO A 278 -36.08 45.73 5.77
C PRO A 278 -36.49 44.33 5.22
N PRO A 279 -36.30 43.25 6.00
CA PRO A 279 -36.63 41.89 5.57
C PRO A 279 -38.15 41.60 5.60
N ALA A 280 -38.60 40.78 4.63
CA ALA A 280 -40.00 40.36 4.48
C ALA A 280 -40.44 39.35 5.56
N PRO A 281 -41.74 39.34 5.96
CA PRO A 281 -42.23 38.51 7.05
C PRO A 281 -42.25 37.01 6.68
N ALA A 282 -41.89 36.17 7.66
CA ALA A 282 -41.91 34.72 7.57
C ALA A 282 -43.36 34.18 7.55
N ASN A 283 -43.67 33.31 6.59
CA ASN A 283 -44.93 32.59 6.55
C ASN A 283 -44.86 31.38 7.50
N VAL A 284 -45.94 31.21 8.28
CA VAL A 284 -46.23 30.16 9.26
C VAL A 284 -46.39 28.79 8.58
#